data_AF-A0A2D7AJQ8-F1
#
_entry.id   AF-A0A2D7AJQ8-F1
#
_cell.length_a   1.000
_cell.length_b   1.000
_cell.length_c   1.000
_cell.angle_alpha   90.00
_cell.angle_beta   90.00
_cell.angle_gamma   90.00
#
_symmetry.space_group_name_H-M   'P 1'
#
loop_
_entity.id
_entity.type
_entity.pdbx_description
1 polymer ?
#
loop_
_entity_poly.entity_id
_entity_poly.type
_entity_poly.pdbx_seq_one_letter_code
_entity_poly.pdbx_strand_id
1 'polypeptide(L)'
;MTRKLFLEDAYLRACTARVEAITAEGGVVLDQSVFYATGGGQPGDSGWLRLSGGAEVAINTCIKGEEEALILLPAEGLIEDLRVGDTVEAVLDWDRRFAHMAMHTSLHLLCASVDAGVTGGSIGAEKSRLDFDLEESPDKEALEERLNALIAGAHAVSSSTITAEELDRRPELVRTMSVAPPRDASGLIRVVRIGAEDDSVDFQPCGGTHVANTGEIGRIRVGKIEKKGRQNRRINIHWEPSEA
;
A
#
# COMPACT_ATOMS: atom_id res chain seq x y z
N MET A 1 18.27 -10.67 4.47
CA MET A 1 17.02 -9.93 4.75
C MET A 1 16.96 -8.77 3.77
N THR A 2 15.95 -8.72 2.92
CA THR A 2 15.84 -7.71 1.86
C THR A 2 15.67 -6.30 2.45
N ARG A 3 16.52 -5.34 2.06
CA ARG A 3 16.32 -3.92 2.34
C ARG A 3 15.13 -3.41 1.52
N LYS A 4 14.09 -2.95 2.21
CA LYS A 4 12.80 -2.54 1.62
C LYS A 4 12.84 -1.06 1.24
N LEU A 5 13.35 -0.74 0.06
CA LEU A 5 13.59 0.65 -0.38
C LEU A 5 12.29 1.48 -0.46
N PHE A 6 11.15 0.83 -0.74
CA PHE A 6 9.84 1.49 -0.78
C PHE A 6 9.38 2.07 0.58
N LEU A 7 10.00 1.66 1.70
CA LEU A 7 9.75 2.26 3.01
C LEU A 7 10.52 3.56 3.21
N GLU A 8 11.62 3.74 2.48
CA GLU A 8 12.48 4.93 2.51
C GLU A 8 12.00 5.97 1.49
N ASP A 9 11.67 5.51 0.28
CA ASP A 9 11.13 6.33 -0.81
C ASP A 9 10.13 5.52 -1.63
N ALA A 10 8.84 5.83 -1.47
CA ALA A 10 7.76 5.17 -2.20
C ALA A 10 7.74 5.52 -3.71
N TYR A 11 8.44 6.60 -4.11
CA TYR A 11 8.53 7.08 -5.49
C TYR A 11 9.74 6.53 -6.24
N LEU A 12 10.63 5.79 -5.56
CA LEU A 12 11.73 5.10 -6.21
C LEU A 12 11.21 4.00 -7.13
N ARG A 13 11.33 4.21 -8.44
CA ARG A 13 10.73 3.34 -9.48
C ARG A 13 11.60 2.16 -9.87
N ALA A 14 12.90 2.26 -9.62
CA ALA A 14 13.86 1.22 -9.95
C ALA A 14 15.04 1.20 -8.97
N CYS A 15 15.67 0.04 -8.82
CA CYS A 15 16.93 -0.09 -8.10
C CYS A 15 17.81 -1.18 -8.70
N THR A 16 19.12 -1.00 -8.62
CA THR A 16 20.09 -2.09 -8.82
C THR A 16 20.16 -2.93 -7.55
N ALA A 17 20.11 -4.26 -7.71
CA ALA A 17 20.15 -5.20 -6.60
C ALA A 17 20.92 -6.47 -6.97
N ARG A 18 21.34 -7.23 -5.95
CA ARG A 18 21.97 -8.53 -6.10
C ARG A 18 20.97 -9.63 -5.78
N VAL A 19 20.96 -10.69 -6.58
CA VAL A 19 20.16 -11.90 -6.31
C VAL A 19 20.74 -12.63 -5.09
N GLU A 20 19.96 -12.74 -4.03
CA GLU A 20 20.33 -13.49 -2.81
C GLU A 20 19.86 -14.94 -2.86
N ALA A 21 18.69 -15.21 -3.44
CA ALA A 21 18.15 -16.55 -3.56
C ALA A 21 17.20 -16.67 -4.74
N ILE A 22 17.04 -17.90 -5.23
CA ILE A 22 16.02 -18.29 -6.21
C ILE A 22 15.27 -19.48 -5.62
N THR A 23 13.95 -19.40 -5.49
CA THR A 23 13.12 -20.48 -4.94
C THR A 23 12.97 -21.63 -5.95
N ALA A 24 12.52 -22.79 -5.49
CA ALA A 24 12.29 -23.94 -6.37
C ALA A 24 11.23 -23.65 -7.46
N GLU A 25 10.30 -22.76 -7.17
CA GLU A 25 9.22 -22.31 -8.06
C GLU A 25 9.63 -21.12 -8.95
N GLY A 26 10.88 -20.66 -8.87
CA GLY A 26 11.41 -19.56 -9.69
C GLY A 26 11.28 -18.16 -9.08
N GLY A 27 10.81 -18.05 -7.84
CA GLY A 27 10.74 -16.77 -7.13
C GLY A 27 12.14 -16.21 -6.89
N VAL A 28 12.33 -14.91 -7.09
CA VAL A 28 13.62 -14.24 -6.94
C VAL A 28 13.63 -13.40 -5.65
N VAL A 29 14.66 -13.59 -4.82
CA VAL A 29 14.91 -12.78 -3.63
C VAL A 29 16.13 -11.91 -3.87
N LEU A 30 15.99 -10.61 -3.58
CA LEU A 30 17.03 -9.61 -3.76
C LEU A 30 17.54 -9.10 -2.41
N ASP A 31 18.77 -8.58 -2.38
CA ASP A 31 19.36 -7.94 -1.20
C ASP A 31 18.68 -6.61 -0.84
N GLN A 32 18.15 -5.92 -1.85
CA GLN A 32 17.29 -4.75 -1.72
C GLN A 32 16.24 -4.72 -2.83
N SER A 33 15.09 -4.09 -2.59
CA SER A 33 14.04 -4.02 -3.60
C SER A 33 13.11 -2.82 -3.42
N VAL A 34 12.65 -2.28 -4.55
CA VAL A 34 11.56 -1.30 -4.67
C VAL A 34 10.17 -1.95 -4.69
N PHE A 35 10.08 -3.28 -4.86
CA PHE A 35 8.80 -4.00 -4.94
C PHE A 35 8.15 -4.13 -3.56
N TYR A 36 6.89 -3.73 -3.46
CA TYR A 36 6.03 -3.97 -2.32
C TYR A 36 5.46 -5.40 -2.38
N ALA A 37 5.60 -6.18 -1.31
CA ALA A 37 4.94 -7.48 -1.23
C ALA A 37 3.49 -7.35 -0.78
N THR A 38 2.60 -8.16 -1.34
CA THR A 38 1.17 -8.19 -0.99
C THR A 38 0.95 -8.15 0.53
N GLY A 39 0.14 -7.20 1.01
CA GLY A 39 -0.07 -6.98 2.43
C GLY A 39 -1.08 -5.86 2.72
N GLY A 40 -1.74 -5.91 3.88
CA GLY A 40 -2.69 -4.84 4.30
C GLY A 40 -3.86 -4.59 3.34
N GLY A 41 -4.18 -5.55 2.46
CA GLY A 41 -5.15 -5.39 1.39
C GLY A 41 -4.60 -4.77 0.09
N GLN A 42 -3.35 -4.30 0.08
CA GLN A 42 -2.64 -3.84 -1.13
C GLN A 42 -2.05 -5.03 -1.90
N PRO A 43 -2.34 -5.16 -3.20
CA PRO A 43 -1.70 -6.16 -4.06
C PRO A 43 -0.19 -5.94 -4.15
N GLY A 44 0.55 -7.02 -4.37
CA GLY A 44 1.97 -6.95 -4.59
C GLY A 44 2.34 -6.26 -5.90
N ASP A 45 3.54 -5.69 -5.82
CA ASP A 45 4.51 -5.43 -6.86
C ASP A 45 4.40 -6.11 -8.23
N SER A 46 4.05 -5.44 -9.34
CA SER A 46 4.42 -5.93 -10.68
C SER A 46 5.47 -5.05 -11.32
N GLY A 47 6.16 -5.57 -12.34
CA GLY A 47 7.23 -4.85 -13.02
C GLY A 47 8.17 -5.79 -13.76
N TRP A 48 9.47 -5.48 -13.74
CA TRP A 48 10.49 -6.23 -14.47
C TRP A 48 11.79 -6.38 -13.70
N LEU A 49 12.51 -7.47 -13.98
CA LEU A 49 13.94 -7.61 -13.70
C LEU A 49 14.71 -7.54 -15.02
N ARG A 50 15.59 -6.55 -15.14
CA ARG A 50 16.51 -6.43 -16.27
C ARG A 50 17.85 -7.06 -15.89
N LEU A 51 18.23 -8.05 -16.68
CA LEU A 51 19.45 -8.83 -16.47
C LEU A 51 20.64 -8.16 -17.17
N SER A 52 21.85 -8.49 -16.73
CA SER A 52 23.10 -7.97 -17.32
C SER A 52 23.26 -8.29 -18.82
N GLY A 53 22.67 -9.39 -19.28
CA GLY A 53 22.62 -9.77 -20.70
C GLY A 53 21.62 -8.98 -21.55
N GLY A 54 20.89 -8.02 -20.96
CA GLY A 54 19.87 -7.20 -21.63
C GLY A 54 18.48 -7.85 -21.71
N ALA A 55 18.33 -9.09 -21.23
CA ALA A 55 17.04 -9.74 -21.09
C ALA A 55 16.18 -9.03 -20.02
N GLU A 56 14.89 -8.91 -20.28
CA GLU A 56 13.91 -8.33 -19.36
C GLU A 56 12.87 -9.39 -19.00
N VAL A 57 12.76 -9.68 -17.71
CA VAL A 57 11.85 -10.69 -17.16
C VAL A 57 10.69 -9.98 -16.49
N ALA A 58 9.47 -10.24 -16.95
CA ALA A 58 8.27 -9.71 -16.30
C ALA A 58 8.07 -10.37 -14.92
N ILE A 59 7.78 -9.53 -13.92
CA ILE A 59 7.39 -9.92 -12.57
C ILE A 59 5.88 -9.69 -12.44
N ASN A 60 5.15 -10.76 -12.14
CA ASN A 60 3.70 -10.73 -12.02
C ASN A 60 3.24 -10.16 -10.67
N THR A 61 3.91 -10.56 -9.58
CA THR A 61 3.60 -10.08 -8.23
C THR A 61 4.80 -10.23 -7.31
N CYS A 62 4.77 -9.52 -6.19
CA CYS A 62 5.67 -9.72 -5.07
C CYS A 62 4.88 -10.22 -3.84
N ILE A 63 5.41 -11.24 -3.18
CA ILE A 63 4.83 -11.84 -1.97
C ILE A 63 5.85 -11.87 -0.84
N LYS A 64 5.35 -12.01 0.39
CA LYS A 64 6.20 -12.21 1.57
C LYS A 64 6.56 -13.68 1.67
N GLY A 65 7.86 -13.95 1.79
CA GLY A 65 8.42 -15.24 2.15
C GLY A 65 8.63 -15.39 3.65
N GLU A 66 9.39 -16.41 4.02
CA GLU A 66 9.91 -16.58 5.38
C GLU A 66 10.76 -15.38 5.80
N GLU A 67 10.78 -15.07 7.10
CA GLU A 67 11.55 -13.96 7.68
C GLU A 67 11.30 -12.60 6.99
N GLU A 68 10.09 -12.37 6.47
CA GLU A 68 9.70 -11.13 5.78
C GLU A 68 10.51 -10.84 4.51
N ALA A 69 11.14 -11.85 3.91
CA ALA A 69 11.81 -11.76 2.61
C ALA A 69 10.80 -11.37 1.52
N LEU A 70 11.27 -10.57 0.55
CA LEU A 70 10.47 -10.20 -0.62
C LEU A 70 10.77 -11.19 -1.73
N ILE A 71 9.76 -11.97 -2.12
CA ILE A 71 9.86 -12.93 -3.23
C ILE A 71 9.15 -12.32 -4.43
N LEU A 72 9.92 -12.01 -5.48
CA LEU A 72 9.42 -11.53 -6.77
C LEU A 72 9.08 -12.75 -7.62
N LEU A 73 7.82 -12.91 -8.00
CA LEU A 73 7.36 -14.05 -8.80
C LEU A 73 7.38 -13.68 -10.29
N PRO A 74 8.20 -14.34 -11.12
CA PRO A 74 8.17 -14.15 -12.56
C PRO A 74 6.78 -14.46 -13.14
N ALA A 75 6.43 -13.78 -14.23
CA ALA A 75 5.20 -14.06 -14.96
C ALA A 75 5.25 -15.42 -15.67
N GLU A 76 6.45 -15.86 -16.07
CA GLU A 76 6.67 -17.09 -16.81
C GLU A 76 7.86 -17.85 -16.23
N GLY A 77 7.59 -19.07 -15.74
CA GLY A 77 8.59 -20.11 -15.48
C GLY A 77 9.85 -19.70 -14.69
N LEU A 78 10.89 -20.50 -14.89
CA LEU A 78 12.23 -20.23 -14.35
C LEU A 78 12.97 -19.27 -15.28
N ILE A 79 13.83 -18.43 -14.69
CA ILE A 79 14.71 -17.54 -15.44
C ILE A 79 16.01 -18.29 -15.72
N GLU A 80 16.16 -18.86 -16.92
CA GLU A 80 17.24 -19.81 -17.25
C GLU A 80 18.66 -19.27 -16.99
N ASP A 81 18.89 -17.99 -17.26
CA ASP A 81 20.22 -17.35 -17.16
C ASP A 81 20.47 -16.61 -15.83
N LEU A 82 19.53 -16.65 -14.88
CA LEU A 82 19.69 -15.95 -13.60
C LEU A 82 20.30 -16.85 -12.53
N ARG A 83 21.32 -16.32 -11.84
CA ARG A 83 22.02 -17.03 -10.76
C ARG A 83 22.08 -16.20 -9.50
N VAL A 84 22.21 -16.89 -8.36
CA VAL A 84 22.55 -16.24 -7.09
C VAL A 84 23.88 -15.52 -7.22
N GLY A 85 23.93 -14.26 -6.78
CA GLY A 85 25.08 -13.38 -6.92
C GLY A 85 25.02 -12.43 -8.12
N ASP A 86 24.12 -12.67 -9.08
CA ASP A 86 23.97 -11.79 -10.23
C ASP A 86 23.44 -10.43 -9.84
N THR A 87 23.82 -9.41 -10.61
CA THR A 87 23.29 -8.05 -10.49
C THR A 87 22.17 -7.85 -11.49
N VAL A 88 21.04 -7.34 -11.01
CA VAL A 88 19.85 -7.01 -11.82
C VAL A 88 19.39 -5.59 -11.54
N GLU A 89 18.68 -4.99 -12.49
CA GLU A 89 17.87 -3.79 -12.24
C GLU A 89 16.41 -4.22 -12.05
N ALA A 90 15.86 -3.96 -10.87
CA ALA A 90 14.46 -4.20 -10.55
C ALA A 90 13.67 -2.91 -10.83
N VAL A 91 12.69 -2.97 -11.72
CA VAL A 91 11.91 -1.83 -12.23
C VAL A 91 10.43 -2.08 -11.98
N LEU A 92 9.72 -1.11 -11.41
CA LEU A 92 8.28 -1.20 -11.17
C LEU A 92 7.46 -0.93 -12.42
N ASP A 93 6.30 -1.59 -12.52
CA ASP A 93 5.16 -1.05 -13.25
C ASP A 93 4.65 0.18 -12.48
N TRP A 94 5.18 1.34 -12.86
CA TRP A 94 4.97 2.57 -12.10
C TRP A 94 3.51 3.03 -12.11
N ASP A 95 2.81 2.91 -13.24
CA ASP A 95 1.42 3.37 -13.34
C ASP A 95 0.53 2.55 -12.40
N ARG A 96 0.76 1.23 -12.33
CA ARG A 96 0.06 0.37 -11.38
C ARG A 96 0.44 0.67 -9.93
N ARG A 97 1.73 0.86 -9.63
CA ARG A 97 2.20 1.23 -8.26
C ARG A 97 1.57 2.55 -7.82
N PHE A 98 1.58 3.56 -8.67
CA PHE A 98 1.02 4.86 -8.36
C PHE A 98 -0.49 4.78 -8.14
N ALA A 99 -1.21 4.02 -8.96
CA ALA A 99 -2.64 3.75 -8.75
C ALA A 99 -2.91 3.12 -7.38
N HIS A 100 -2.10 2.14 -6.97
CA HIS A 100 -2.20 1.56 -5.63
C HIS A 100 -1.91 2.59 -4.53
N MET A 101 -0.88 3.43 -4.69
CA MET A 101 -0.56 4.50 -3.72
C MET A 101 -1.70 5.51 -3.58
N ALA A 102 -2.26 5.99 -4.70
CA ALA A 102 -3.36 6.94 -4.72
C ALA A 102 -4.62 6.34 -4.06
N MET A 103 -4.94 5.09 -4.40
CA MET A 103 -6.09 4.42 -3.80
C MET A 103 -5.88 4.06 -2.34
N HIS A 104 -4.67 3.71 -1.92
CA HIS A 104 -4.35 3.46 -0.52
C HIS A 104 -4.53 4.73 0.32
N THR A 105 -3.95 5.85 -0.12
CA THR A 105 -4.17 7.16 0.54
C THR A 105 -5.66 7.54 0.54
N SER A 106 -6.40 7.24 -0.53
CA SER A 106 -7.85 7.47 -0.58
C SER A 106 -8.62 6.65 0.47
N LEU A 107 -8.17 5.43 0.80
CA LEU A 107 -8.77 4.64 1.88
C LEU A 107 -8.48 5.23 3.26
N HIS A 108 -7.33 5.89 3.48
CA HIS A 108 -7.08 6.65 4.70
C HIS A 108 -8.07 7.82 4.82
N LEU A 109 -8.28 8.58 3.73
CA LEU A 109 -9.26 9.67 3.71
C LEU A 109 -10.68 9.17 3.95
N LEU A 110 -11.04 8.01 3.40
CA LEU A 110 -12.33 7.35 3.66
C LEU A 110 -12.47 6.94 5.12
N CYS A 111 -11.42 6.38 5.72
CA CYS A 111 -11.39 6.05 7.13
C CYS A 111 -11.55 7.29 8.02
N ALA A 112 -10.92 8.41 7.67
CA ALA A 112 -11.09 9.70 8.36
C ALA A 112 -12.46 10.35 8.11
N SER A 113 -13.24 9.83 7.16
CA SER A 113 -14.57 10.34 6.78
C SER A 113 -15.73 9.55 7.36
N VAL A 114 -15.46 8.40 7.97
CA VAL A 114 -16.47 7.52 8.54
C VAL A 114 -16.07 7.21 9.97
N ASP A 115 -16.88 7.66 10.93
CA ASP A 115 -16.64 7.42 12.36
C ASP A 115 -17.09 6.02 12.77
N ALA A 116 -16.35 5.01 12.30
CA ALA A 116 -16.58 3.60 12.58
C ALA A 116 -15.28 2.79 12.47
N GLY A 117 -15.23 1.66 13.16
CA GLY A 117 -14.12 0.70 13.05
C GLY A 117 -14.08 0.03 11.68
N VAL A 118 -12.89 -0.24 11.15
CA VAL A 118 -12.69 -0.95 9.89
C VAL A 118 -12.64 -2.45 10.17
N THR A 119 -13.55 -3.22 9.55
CA THR A 119 -13.66 -4.68 9.69
C THR A 119 -13.07 -5.44 8.51
N GLY A 120 -12.64 -4.73 7.45
CA GLY A 120 -11.93 -5.30 6.32
C GLY A 120 -11.70 -4.29 5.22
N GLY A 121 -10.82 -4.62 4.26
CA GLY A 121 -10.52 -3.74 3.15
C GLY A 121 -9.85 -4.47 2.01
N SER A 122 -9.84 -3.84 0.84
CA SER A 122 -9.02 -4.29 -0.30
C SER A 122 -8.72 -3.11 -1.19
N ILE A 123 -7.47 -3.03 -1.64
CA ILE A 123 -6.99 -2.00 -2.56
C ILE A 123 -6.91 -2.61 -3.96
N GLY A 124 -7.26 -1.82 -4.96
CA GLY A 124 -7.03 -2.11 -6.36
C GLY A 124 -6.74 -0.82 -7.12
N ALA A 125 -6.15 -0.94 -8.31
CA ALA A 125 -5.74 0.22 -9.13
C ALA A 125 -6.93 1.12 -9.51
N GLU A 126 -8.07 0.55 -9.89
CA GLU A 126 -9.25 1.33 -10.32
C GLU A 126 -10.34 1.42 -9.25
N LYS A 127 -10.38 0.43 -8.35
CA LYS A 127 -11.45 0.25 -7.38
C LYS A 127 -10.92 -0.33 -6.09
N SER A 128 -11.26 0.33 -4.99
CA SER A 128 -10.93 -0.13 -3.63
C SER A 128 -12.16 -0.09 -2.74
N ARG A 129 -12.06 -0.67 -1.55
CA ARG A 129 -13.14 -0.66 -0.57
C ARG A 129 -12.62 -0.73 0.86
N LEU A 130 -13.44 -0.21 1.77
CA LEU A 130 -13.41 -0.53 3.19
C LEU A 130 -14.77 -1.08 3.62
N ASP A 131 -14.73 -1.99 4.58
CA ASP A 131 -15.88 -2.48 5.33
C ASP A 131 -15.82 -1.85 6.72
N PHE A 132 -16.92 -1.22 7.14
CA PHE A 132 -17.05 -0.52 8.41
C PHE A 132 -18.08 -1.21 9.30
N ASP A 133 -17.80 -1.25 10.61
CA ASP A 133 -18.76 -1.61 11.66
C ASP A 133 -19.75 -0.47 11.87
N LEU A 134 -20.75 -0.43 11.00
CA LEU A 134 -21.72 0.66 10.85
C LEU A 134 -23.13 0.12 10.58
N GLU A 135 -24.09 0.52 11.43
CA GLU A 135 -25.49 0.10 11.31
C GLU A 135 -26.25 0.79 10.17
N GLU A 136 -25.98 2.06 9.92
CA GLU A 136 -26.68 2.87 8.92
C GLU A 136 -25.73 3.25 7.78
N SER A 137 -26.23 3.32 6.55
CA SER A 137 -25.37 3.72 5.44
C SER A 137 -25.13 5.24 5.51
N PRO A 138 -23.89 5.73 5.33
CA PRO A 138 -23.65 7.16 5.24
C PRO A 138 -24.31 7.73 3.97
N ASP A 139 -24.54 9.04 3.97
CA ASP A 139 -24.92 9.76 2.76
C ASP A 139 -23.78 9.67 1.75
N LYS A 140 -24.10 9.10 0.58
CA LYS A 140 -23.11 8.78 -0.45
C LYS A 140 -22.54 10.05 -1.09
N GLU A 141 -23.41 11.02 -1.38
CA GLU A 141 -23.06 12.25 -2.06
C GLU A 141 -22.25 13.16 -1.12
N ALA A 142 -22.68 13.30 0.14
CA ALA A 142 -21.93 14.07 1.14
C ALA A 142 -20.55 13.44 1.43
N LEU A 143 -20.46 12.11 1.45
CA LEU A 143 -19.18 11.42 1.62
C LEU A 143 -18.25 11.65 0.43
N GLU A 144 -18.77 11.61 -0.80
CA GLU A 144 -17.98 11.91 -2.01
C GLU A 144 -17.47 13.35 -2.00
N GLU A 145 -18.33 14.32 -1.65
CA GLU A 145 -17.92 15.73 -1.52
C GLU A 145 -16.83 15.92 -0.47
N ARG A 146 -16.97 15.29 0.71
CA ARG A 146 -15.96 15.35 1.77
C ARG A 146 -14.62 14.77 1.33
N LEU A 147 -14.63 13.60 0.68
CA LEU A 147 -13.41 12.97 0.18
C LEU A 147 -12.67 13.87 -0.82
N ASN A 148 -13.40 14.41 -1.78
CA ASN A 148 -12.80 15.27 -2.80
C ASN A 148 -12.36 16.62 -2.24
N ALA A 149 -13.00 17.14 -1.19
CA ALA A 149 -12.52 18.32 -0.48
C ALA A 149 -11.18 18.06 0.23
N LEU A 150 -11.00 16.90 0.87
CA LEU A 150 -9.71 16.50 1.47
C LEU A 150 -8.62 16.28 0.42
N ILE A 151 -8.98 15.75 -0.75
CA ILE A 151 -8.06 15.61 -1.87
C ILE A 151 -7.63 17.00 -2.38
N ALA A 152 -8.58 17.89 -2.63
CA ALA A 152 -8.33 19.26 -3.08
C ALA A 152 -7.57 20.11 -2.04
N GLY A 153 -7.62 19.74 -0.76
CA GLY A 153 -6.84 20.35 0.32
C GLY A 153 -5.33 20.15 0.19
N ALA A 154 -4.86 19.26 -0.70
CA ALA A 154 -3.45 19.03 -1.00
C ALA A 154 -2.58 18.82 0.26
N HIS A 155 -3.05 17.94 1.15
CA HIS A 155 -2.38 17.66 2.41
C HIS A 155 -1.12 16.82 2.18
N ALA A 156 -0.02 17.20 2.82
CA ALA A 156 1.21 16.42 2.81
C ALA A 156 0.98 15.05 3.48
N VAL A 157 1.61 14.02 2.92
CA VAL A 157 1.60 12.65 3.44
C VAL A 157 3.02 12.30 3.83
N SER A 158 3.20 11.86 5.07
CA SER A 158 4.51 11.48 5.60
C SER A 158 4.43 10.18 6.38
N SER A 159 5.56 9.50 6.51
CA SER A 159 5.68 8.33 7.37
C SER A 159 6.76 8.50 8.42
N SER A 160 6.50 7.96 9.59
CA SER A 160 7.43 7.90 10.71
C SER A 160 7.25 6.59 11.47
N THR A 161 7.92 6.44 12.60
CA THR A 161 7.80 5.27 13.47
C THR A 161 7.44 5.69 14.89
N ILE A 162 6.62 4.90 15.55
CA ILE A 162 6.29 5.02 16.97
C ILE A 162 6.66 3.74 17.72
N THR A 163 6.79 3.84 19.04
CA THR A 163 7.03 2.66 19.89
C THR A 163 5.72 1.93 20.21
N ALA A 164 5.85 0.70 20.72
CA ALA A 164 4.74 -0.06 21.29
C ALA A 164 4.00 0.74 22.37
N GLU A 165 4.76 1.32 23.30
CA GLU A 165 4.23 2.07 24.44
C GLU A 165 3.47 3.31 23.98
N GLU A 166 3.95 3.98 22.92
CA GLU A 166 3.27 5.15 22.38
C GLU A 166 1.98 4.80 21.63
N LEU A 167 1.92 3.61 21.01
CA LEU A 167 0.67 3.08 20.47
C LEU A 167 -0.30 2.70 21.60
N ASP A 168 0.18 2.05 22.66
CA ASP A 168 -0.66 1.64 23.80
C ASP A 168 -1.29 2.85 24.52
N ARG A 169 -0.60 4.01 24.49
CA ARG A 169 -1.12 5.29 25.00
C ARG A 169 -2.13 5.97 24.06
N ARG A 170 -2.20 5.54 22.79
CA ARG A 170 -3.08 6.09 21.74
C ARG A 170 -3.78 4.97 20.96
N PRO A 171 -4.60 4.14 21.64
CA PRO A 171 -5.26 2.99 21.00
C PRO A 171 -6.19 3.38 19.85
N GLU A 172 -6.69 4.62 19.82
CA GLU A 172 -7.54 5.17 18.76
C GLU A 172 -6.87 5.25 17.38
N LEU A 173 -5.53 5.18 17.32
CA LEU A 173 -4.80 5.15 16.05
C LEU A 173 -5.01 3.84 15.30
N VAL A 174 -5.40 2.76 15.99
CA VAL A 174 -5.68 1.47 15.36
C VAL A 174 -7.12 1.45 14.87
N ARG A 175 -7.30 1.79 13.59
CA ARG A 175 -8.62 1.81 12.94
C ARG A 175 -9.15 0.43 12.59
N THR A 176 -8.26 -0.51 12.31
CA THR A 176 -8.62 -1.90 11.96
C THR A 176 -8.95 -2.71 13.20
N MET A 177 -10.06 -3.44 13.14
CA MET A 177 -10.48 -4.35 14.23
C MET A 177 -9.94 -5.77 14.05
N SER A 178 -9.30 -6.06 12.92
CA SER A 178 -9.03 -7.45 12.50
C SER A 178 -7.58 -7.88 12.67
N VAL A 179 -6.64 -6.94 12.69
CA VAL A 179 -5.19 -7.24 12.71
C VAL A 179 -4.43 -6.23 13.56
N ALA A 180 -3.45 -6.71 14.32
CA ALA A 180 -2.53 -5.83 15.03
C ALA A 180 -1.60 -5.11 14.03
N PRO A 181 -1.18 -3.87 14.30
CA PRO A 181 -0.19 -3.18 13.50
C PRO A 181 1.12 -3.97 13.35
N PRO A 182 1.72 -4.01 12.14
CA PRO A 182 2.99 -4.67 11.94
C PRO A 182 4.09 -3.93 12.71
N ARG A 183 5.01 -4.71 13.28
CA ARG A 183 6.22 -4.24 13.96
C ARG A 183 7.43 -4.58 13.10
N ASP A 184 8.38 -3.68 12.99
CA ASP A 184 9.66 -3.98 12.37
C ASP A 184 10.53 -4.87 13.27
N ALA A 185 11.73 -5.23 12.78
CA ALA A 185 12.66 -6.10 13.51
C ALA A 185 13.13 -5.52 14.86
N SER A 186 13.03 -4.20 15.04
CA SER A 186 13.35 -3.50 16.29
C SER A 186 12.14 -3.32 17.21
N GLY A 187 10.95 -3.73 16.77
CA GLY A 187 9.69 -3.59 17.51
C GLY A 187 8.98 -2.25 17.31
N LEU A 188 9.49 -1.38 16.42
CA LEU A 188 8.86 -0.11 16.07
C LEU A 188 7.71 -0.31 15.08
N ILE A 189 6.75 0.60 15.11
CA ILE A 189 5.53 0.55 14.30
C ILE A 189 5.56 1.71 13.33
N ARG A 190 5.52 1.41 12.03
CA ARG A 190 5.41 2.45 11.00
C ARG A 190 4.01 3.05 11.02
N VAL A 191 3.96 4.38 11.04
CA VAL A 191 2.75 5.18 10.98
C VAL A 191 2.78 6.07 9.74
N VAL A 192 1.60 6.36 9.21
CA VAL A 192 1.39 7.28 8.10
C VAL A 192 0.52 8.43 8.61
N ARG A 193 0.94 9.65 8.33
CA ARG A 193 0.23 10.89 8.61
C ARG A 193 -0.22 11.53 7.31
N ILE A 194 -1.46 12.00 7.28
CA ILE A 194 -1.99 12.90 6.25
C ILE A 194 -2.35 14.22 6.93
N GLY A 195 -1.75 15.32 6.48
CA GLY A 195 -1.89 16.64 7.10
C GLY A 195 -0.72 17.02 8.01
N ALA A 196 -0.83 18.19 8.64
CA ALA A 196 0.19 18.70 9.56
C ALA A 196 0.13 17.97 10.91
N GLU A 197 1.14 18.17 11.76
CA GLU A 197 1.18 17.53 13.08
C GLU A 197 0.09 18.06 14.03
N ASP A 198 -0.21 19.35 13.93
CA ASP A 198 -1.22 20.08 14.69
C ASP A 198 -2.62 20.09 14.03
N ASP A 199 -2.71 19.72 12.75
CA ASP A 199 -3.96 19.62 11.99
C ASP A 199 -3.93 18.39 11.05
N SER A 200 -3.94 17.21 11.68
CA SER A 200 -3.85 15.93 10.99
C SER A 200 -5.23 15.47 10.53
N VAL A 201 -5.38 15.18 9.23
CA VAL A 201 -6.57 14.55 8.66
C VAL A 201 -6.65 13.09 9.09
N ASP A 202 -5.54 12.37 9.03
CA ASP A 202 -5.43 10.98 9.45
C ASP A 202 -4.04 10.68 10.00
N PHE A 203 -3.98 9.79 10.98
CA PHE A 203 -2.73 9.29 11.55
C PHE A 203 -2.95 7.86 12.03
N GLN A 204 -2.36 6.88 11.35
CA GLN A 204 -2.58 5.47 11.69
C GLN A 204 -1.37 4.59 11.35
N PRO A 205 -1.21 3.44 12.03
CA PRO A 205 -0.22 2.44 11.66
C PRO A 205 -0.49 1.88 10.27
N CYS A 206 0.47 2.03 9.35
CA CYS A 206 0.36 1.50 8.00
C CYS A 206 1.73 1.17 7.42
N GLY A 207 1.86 -0.04 6.88
CA GLY A 207 3.07 -0.51 6.19
C GLY A 207 3.01 -0.38 4.66
N GLY A 208 1.94 0.20 4.10
CA GLY A 208 1.75 0.36 2.67
C GLY A 208 2.47 1.57 2.07
N THR A 209 2.35 1.67 0.75
CA THR A 209 2.89 2.78 -0.05
C THR A 209 1.81 3.84 -0.28
N HIS A 210 2.18 5.12 -0.21
CA HIS A 210 1.26 6.25 -0.28
C HIS A 210 1.80 7.33 -1.20
N VAL A 211 0.90 8.09 -1.84
CA VAL A 211 1.29 9.36 -2.49
C VAL A 211 1.83 10.33 -1.46
N ALA A 212 2.70 11.25 -1.86
CA ALA A 212 3.33 12.26 -1.00
C ALA A 212 2.39 13.43 -0.68
N ASN A 213 1.37 13.64 -1.51
CA ASN A 213 0.36 14.67 -1.30
C ASN A 213 -1.03 14.19 -1.75
N THR A 214 -2.08 14.53 -1.01
CA THR A 214 -3.44 14.12 -1.39
C THR A 214 -3.89 14.69 -2.72
N GLY A 215 -3.35 15.83 -3.15
CA GLY A 215 -3.65 16.44 -4.46
C GLY A 215 -3.20 15.60 -5.65
N GLU A 216 -2.26 14.67 -5.46
CA GLU A 216 -1.81 13.74 -6.51
C GLU A 216 -2.84 12.65 -6.84
N ILE A 217 -3.90 12.52 -6.03
CA ILE A 217 -4.92 11.49 -6.23
C ILE A 217 -5.82 11.81 -7.44
N GLY A 218 -6.06 13.09 -7.76
CA GLY A 218 -7.07 13.49 -8.72
C GLY A 218 -8.46 13.55 -8.09
N ARG A 219 -9.36 12.65 -8.47
CA ARG A 219 -10.74 12.59 -7.97
C ARG A 219 -11.10 11.16 -7.53
N ILE A 220 -12.00 11.08 -6.56
CA ILE A 220 -12.58 9.81 -6.11
C ILE A 220 -14.09 9.87 -6.24
N ARG A 221 -14.67 8.84 -6.82
CA ARG A 221 -16.11 8.63 -6.84
C ARG A 221 -16.52 7.56 -5.84
N VAL A 222 -17.49 7.86 -4.98
CA VAL A 222 -18.07 6.87 -4.08
C VAL A 222 -19.01 5.97 -4.88
N GLY A 223 -18.70 4.68 -4.88
CA GLY A 223 -19.50 3.64 -5.52
C GLY A 223 -20.66 3.19 -4.65
N LYS A 224 -21.08 1.95 -4.87
CA LYS A 224 -22.17 1.34 -4.11
C LYS A 224 -21.77 1.15 -2.64
N ILE A 225 -22.67 1.54 -1.74
CA ILE A 225 -22.60 1.18 -0.31
C ILE A 225 -23.43 -0.09 -0.12
N GLU A 226 -22.78 -1.19 0.24
CA GLU A 226 -23.43 -2.50 0.39
C GLU A 226 -23.61 -2.87 1.86
N LYS A 227 -24.81 -3.36 2.20
CA LYS A 227 -25.07 -3.98 3.50
C LYS A 227 -24.50 -5.41 3.53
N LYS A 228 -23.52 -5.66 4.38
CA LYS A 228 -22.87 -6.97 4.58
C LYS A 228 -23.27 -7.57 5.94
N GLY A 229 -24.56 -7.79 6.13
CA GLY A 229 -25.13 -8.23 7.41
C GLY A 229 -25.75 -7.09 8.20
N ARG A 230 -25.98 -7.28 9.51
CA ARG A 230 -26.66 -6.28 10.35
C ARG A 230 -25.77 -5.06 10.60
N GLN A 231 -24.49 -5.29 10.90
CA GLN A 231 -23.55 -4.27 11.36
C GLN A 231 -22.52 -3.82 10.34
N ASN A 232 -22.32 -4.48 9.19
CA ASN A 232 -21.24 -4.10 8.28
C ASN A 232 -21.74 -3.34 7.05
N ARG A 233 -21.11 -2.20 6.75
CA ARG A 233 -21.25 -1.47 5.49
C ARG A 233 -19.96 -1.50 4.69
N ARG A 234 -20.05 -2.03 3.48
CA ARG A 234 -18.96 -1.97 2.49
C ARG A 234 -19.12 -0.74 1.64
N ILE A 235 -18.14 0.16 1.68
CA ILE A 235 -18.10 1.35 0.85
C ILE A 235 -17.05 1.10 -0.23
N ASN A 236 -17.48 1.16 -1.49
CA ASN A 236 -16.59 1.07 -2.64
C ASN A 236 -16.20 2.48 -3.07
N ILE A 237 -14.96 2.70 -3.46
CA ILE A 237 -14.48 3.92 -4.11
C ILE A 237 -13.85 3.58 -5.46
N HIS A 238 -13.97 4.50 -6.40
CA HIS A 238 -13.43 4.39 -7.76
C HIS A 238 -12.47 5.53 -8.03
N TRP A 239 -11.35 5.21 -8.65
CA TRP A 239 -10.33 6.18 -9.00
C TRP A 239 -10.66 6.92 -10.29
N GLU A 240 -10.52 8.24 -10.26
CA GLU A 240 -10.62 9.13 -11.41
C GLU A 240 -9.33 9.98 -11.41
N PRO A 241 -8.22 9.51 -12.02
CA PRO A 241 -6.92 10.16 -11.93
C PRO A 241 -6.97 11.59 -12.49
N SER A 242 -6.12 12.47 -11.97
CA SER A 242 -5.94 13.81 -12.55
C SER A 242 -5.46 13.68 -14.00
N GLU A 243 -6.06 14.42 -14.92
CA GLU A 243 -5.51 14.57 -16.26
C GLU A 243 -4.10 15.17 -16.15
N ALA A 244 -3.15 14.57 -16.85
CA ALA A 244 -1.74 14.97 -16.87
C ALA A 244 -1.51 16.24 -17.72
#